data_AF-A0A3B9N0S4-F1
#
_entry.id   AF-A0A3B9N0S4-F1
#
_cell.length_a   1.000
_cell.length_b   1.000
_cell.length_c   1.000
_cell.angle_alpha   90.00
_cell.angle_beta   90.00
_cell.angle_gamma   90.00
#
_symmetry.space_group_name_H-M   'P 1'
#
loop_
_entity.id
_entity.type
_entity.pdbx_description
1 polymer ?
#
loop_
_entity_poly.entity_id
_entity_poly.type
_entity_poly.pdbx_seq_one_letter_code
_entity_poly.pdbx_strand_id
1 'polypeptide(L)'
;MKMKKEYINHFDIGSLVNELELKDSKYKKIMKRFQIVFFIFIFFYAGIFLANPDPEITSRDRIAGVCYVIAFGLFTLQFRTMYRRYKAVNYFDPVKKVLQDAERRYSFWQKNILLVGFAVLLIDAASLLVLYDRFIERWTFWQFFTGVQLVYVLAIGIGFTIGYIKWRIESRPIWLSAKKLLEELEE
;
A
#
# COMPACT_ATOMS: atom_id res chain seq x y z
N MET A 1 -12.59 25.81 10.73
CA MET A 1 -11.20 25.30 10.89
C MET A 1 -10.28 26.17 10.03
N LYS A 2 -9.63 27.16 10.64
CA LYS A 2 -8.79 28.15 9.94
C LYS A 2 -7.57 27.43 9.36
N MET A 3 -7.45 27.36 8.04
CA MET A 3 -6.20 26.95 7.39
C MET A 3 -5.14 27.99 7.73
N LYS A 4 -4.20 27.61 8.59
CA LYS A 4 -3.02 28.39 8.92
C LYS A 4 -2.17 28.47 7.64
N LYS A 5 -2.27 29.59 6.94
CA LYS A 5 -1.26 30.05 5.98
C LYS A 5 0.00 30.30 6.80
N GLU A 6 0.95 29.38 6.77
CA GLU A 6 2.23 29.56 7.45
C GLU A 6 3.37 29.24 6.48
N TYR A 7 3.91 30.32 5.92
CA TYR A 7 5.28 30.57 5.50
C TYR A 7 5.98 29.56 4.57
N ILE A 8 5.90 29.88 3.27
CA ILE A 8 6.98 29.59 2.31
C ILE A 8 8.12 30.56 2.66
N ASN A 9 8.93 30.23 3.66
CA ASN A 9 10.24 30.87 3.88
C ASN A 9 11.24 30.22 2.93
N HIS A 10 12.20 31.01 2.42
CA HIS A 10 13.31 30.58 1.56
C HIS A 10 13.74 29.15 1.87
N PHE A 11 13.45 28.23 0.94
CA PHE A 11 13.80 26.83 1.05
C PHE A 11 15.33 26.73 0.94
N ASP A 12 16.02 26.68 2.08
CA ASP A 12 17.41 26.24 2.10
C ASP A 12 17.42 24.80 1.59
N ILE A 13 18.05 24.56 0.43
CA ILE A 13 18.16 23.24 -0.19
C ILE A 13 18.69 22.21 0.82
N GLY A 14 19.61 22.62 1.71
CA GLY A 14 20.12 21.77 2.78
C GLY A 14 19.03 21.32 3.77
N SER A 15 18.09 22.20 4.11
CA SER A 15 16.96 21.88 4.98
C SER A 15 15.98 20.89 4.33
N LEU A 16 15.71 21.03 3.02
CA LEU A 16 14.88 20.10 2.27
C LEU A 16 15.49 18.71 2.20
N VAL A 17 16.79 18.63 1.88
CA VAL A 17 17.52 17.37 1.75
C VAL A 17 17.52 16.61 3.08
N ASN A 18 17.74 17.32 4.20
CA ASN A 18 17.65 16.73 5.53
C ASN A 18 16.23 16.21 5.85
N GLU A 19 15.17 16.95 5.52
CA GLU A 19 13.79 16.49 5.74
C GLU A 19 13.46 15.25 4.89
N LEU A 20 13.89 15.25 3.63
CA LEU A 20 13.77 14.13 2.70
C LEU A 20 14.45 12.87 3.25
N GLU A 21 15.70 13.00 3.72
CA GLU A 21 16.46 11.89 4.28
C GLU A 21 15.78 11.27 5.51
N LEU A 22 15.31 12.10 6.43
CA LEU A 22 14.58 11.65 7.62
C LEU A 22 13.30 10.90 7.24
N LYS A 23 12.51 11.42 6.31
CA LYS A 23 11.26 10.78 5.87
C LYS A 23 11.52 9.52 5.06
N ASP A 24 12.47 9.51 4.15
CA ASP A 24 12.84 8.32 3.36
C ASP A 24 13.37 7.20 4.28
N SER A 25 14.14 7.54 5.32
CA SER A 25 14.58 6.60 6.36
C SER A 25 13.41 6.00 7.15
N LYS A 26 12.42 6.83 7.52
CA LYS A 26 11.18 6.38 8.16
C LYS A 26 10.39 5.45 7.25
N TYR A 27 10.16 5.84 6.00
CA TYR A 27 9.42 5.03 5.02
C TYR A 27 10.14 3.72 4.71
N LYS A 28 11.48 3.72 4.57
CA LYS A 28 12.29 2.51 4.44
C LYS A 28 11.98 1.49 5.55
N LYS A 29 11.97 1.93 6.81
CA LYS A 29 11.65 1.08 7.97
C LYS A 29 10.22 0.55 7.90
N ILE A 30 9.25 1.42 7.58
CA ILE A 30 7.83 1.05 7.46
C ILE A 30 7.63 0.00 6.36
N MET A 31 8.18 0.21 5.17
CA MET A 31 8.06 -0.72 4.04
C MET A 31 8.68 -2.09 4.37
N LYS A 32 9.81 -2.11 5.07
CA LYS A 32 10.43 -3.38 5.50
C LYS A 32 9.56 -4.14 6.49
N ARG A 33 8.94 -3.44 7.46
CA ARG A 33 8.02 -4.05 8.43
C ARG A 33 6.80 -4.65 7.73
N PHE A 34 6.14 -3.90 6.84
CA PHE A 34 5.02 -4.43 6.06
C PHE A 34 5.43 -5.62 5.19
N GLN A 35 6.59 -5.57 4.54
CA GLN A 35 7.11 -6.71 3.79
C GLN A 35 7.18 -7.98 4.66
N ILE A 36 7.70 -7.86 5.89
CA ILE A 36 7.82 -9.01 6.81
C ILE A 36 6.43 -9.50 7.24
N VAL A 37 5.53 -8.59 7.63
CA VAL A 37 4.17 -8.94 8.06
C VAL A 37 3.42 -9.71 6.97
N PHE A 38 3.42 -9.19 5.75
CA PHE A 38 2.75 -9.86 4.63
C PHE A 38 3.43 -11.18 4.24
N PHE A 39 4.74 -11.28 4.40
CA PHE A 39 5.45 -12.54 4.18
C PHE A 39 5.04 -13.60 5.21
N ILE A 40 4.86 -13.22 6.49
CA ILE A 40 4.35 -14.14 7.53
C ILE A 40 2.93 -14.60 7.19
N PHE A 41 2.07 -13.72 6.68
CA PHE A 41 0.71 -14.10 6.28
C PHE A 41 0.67 -15.15 5.18
N ILE A 42 1.66 -15.21 4.30
CA ILE A 42 1.77 -16.31 3.32
C ILE A 42 1.78 -17.67 4.04
N PHE A 43 2.67 -17.85 5.03
CA PHE A 43 2.78 -19.11 5.76
C PHE A 43 1.56 -19.37 6.65
N PHE A 44 1.03 -18.32 7.27
CA PHE A 44 -0.16 -18.43 8.11
C PHE A 44 -1.36 -18.95 7.32
N TYR A 45 -1.68 -18.33 6.18
CA TYR A 45 -2.82 -18.75 5.35
C TYR A 45 -2.55 -20.05 4.59
N ALA A 46 -1.31 -20.32 4.17
CA ALA A 46 -0.95 -21.62 3.62
C ALA A 46 -1.11 -22.74 4.66
N GLY A 47 -0.71 -22.50 5.91
CA GLY A 47 -0.89 -23.43 7.02
C GLY A 47 -2.36 -23.75 7.26
N ILE A 48 -3.20 -22.72 7.37
CA ILE A 48 -4.63 -22.88 7.68
C ILE A 48 -5.41 -23.54 6.54
N PHE A 49 -5.21 -23.12 5.30
CA PHE A 49 -6.09 -23.52 4.19
C PHE A 49 -5.51 -24.60 3.29
N LEU A 50 -4.18 -24.74 3.20
CA LEU A 50 -3.55 -25.67 2.25
C LEU A 50 -2.96 -26.89 2.96
N ALA A 51 -2.19 -26.66 4.02
CA ALA A 51 -1.48 -27.72 4.75
C ALA A 51 -2.35 -28.41 5.81
N ASN A 52 -3.49 -27.81 6.18
CA ASN A 52 -4.37 -28.38 7.18
C ASN A 52 -5.09 -29.64 6.62
N PRO A 53 -4.93 -30.82 7.27
CA PRO A 53 -5.57 -32.05 6.84
C PRO A 53 -7.02 -32.20 7.32
N ASP A 54 -7.57 -31.19 8.02
CA ASP A 54 -8.93 -31.21 8.54
C ASP A 54 -9.96 -31.51 7.42
N PRO A 55 -10.79 -32.56 7.58
CA PRO A 55 -11.80 -32.94 6.60
C PRO A 55 -12.92 -31.91 6.45
N GLU A 56 -13.11 -30.99 7.41
CA GLU A 56 -14.10 -29.91 7.31
C GLU A 56 -13.68 -28.83 6.30
N ILE A 57 -12.40 -28.78 5.92
CA ILE A 57 -11.91 -27.83 4.92
C ILE A 57 -12.33 -28.28 3.52
N THR A 58 -13.23 -27.51 2.93
CA THR A 58 -13.77 -27.80 1.61
C THR A 58 -12.75 -27.49 0.51
N SER A 59 -13.02 -27.96 -0.71
CA SER A 59 -12.22 -27.58 -1.87
C SER A 59 -12.27 -26.07 -2.14
N ARG A 60 -13.37 -25.39 -1.79
CA ARG A 60 -13.52 -23.93 -1.93
C ARG A 60 -12.58 -23.20 -0.98
N ASP A 61 -12.47 -23.67 0.24
CA ASP A 61 -11.54 -23.12 1.24
C ASP A 61 -10.09 -23.24 0.78
N ARG A 62 -9.71 -24.35 0.15
CA ARG A 62 -8.36 -24.53 -0.43
C ARG A 62 -8.09 -23.54 -1.55
N ILE A 63 -9.05 -23.33 -2.45
CA ILE A 63 -8.95 -22.32 -3.53
C ILE A 63 -8.82 -20.91 -2.94
N ALA A 64 -9.63 -20.59 -1.92
CA ALA A 64 -9.51 -19.32 -1.21
C ALA A 64 -8.14 -19.14 -0.55
N GLY A 65 -7.60 -20.20 0.05
CA GLY A 65 -6.24 -20.26 0.59
C GLY A 65 -5.18 -19.90 -0.45
N VAL A 66 -5.26 -20.48 -1.65
CA VAL A 66 -4.36 -20.14 -2.77
C VAL A 66 -4.48 -18.66 -3.13
N CYS A 67 -5.71 -18.14 -3.25
CA CYS A 67 -5.95 -16.72 -3.53
C CYS A 67 -5.32 -15.80 -2.47
N TYR A 68 -5.49 -16.09 -1.17
CA TYR A 68 -4.86 -15.35 -0.08
C TYR A 68 -3.33 -15.40 -0.17
N VAL A 69 -2.75 -16.59 -0.38
CA VAL A 69 -1.30 -16.79 -0.50
C VAL A 69 -0.73 -15.96 -1.66
N ILE A 70 -1.39 -15.98 -2.82
CA ILE A 70 -0.97 -15.18 -3.99
C ILE A 70 -1.09 -13.69 -3.66
N ALA A 71 -2.21 -13.25 -3.08
CA ALA A 71 -2.42 -11.84 -2.72
C ALA A 71 -1.34 -11.33 -1.75
N PHE A 72 -1.02 -12.08 -0.70
CA PHE A 72 0.03 -11.71 0.25
C PHE A 72 1.43 -11.81 -0.36
N GLY A 73 1.66 -12.72 -1.31
CA GLY A 73 2.86 -12.75 -2.15
C GLY A 73 3.04 -11.46 -2.95
N LEU A 74 1.96 -10.98 -3.59
CA LEU A 74 1.94 -9.74 -4.34
C LEU A 74 2.18 -8.52 -3.44
N PHE A 75 1.51 -8.43 -2.29
CA PHE A 75 1.79 -7.38 -1.30
C PHE A 75 3.26 -7.41 -0.84
N THR A 76 3.77 -8.58 -0.51
CA THR A 76 5.18 -8.75 -0.10
C THR A 76 6.14 -8.25 -1.19
N LEU A 77 5.88 -8.58 -2.46
CA LEU A 77 6.68 -8.12 -3.59
C LEU A 77 6.57 -6.60 -3.78
N GLN A 78 5.39 -6.03 -3.60
CA GLN A 78 5.18 -4.58 -3.68
C GLN A 78 5.95 -3.85 -2.58
N PHE A 79 5.84 -4.28 -1.33
CA PHE A 79 6.57 -3.67 -0.22
C PHE A 79 8.08 -3.89 -0.33
N ARG A 80 8.54 -5.02 -0.87
CA ARG A 80 9.96 -5.24 -1.22
C ARG A 80 10.46 -4.25 -2.27
N THR A 81 9.66 -3.99 -3.30
CA THR A 81 9.98 -3.03 -4.36
C THR A 81 10.07 -1.62 -3.81
N MET A 82 9.12 -1.22 -2.98
CA MET A 82 9.12 0.08 -2.30
C MET A 82 10.30 0.22 -1.35
N TYR A 83 10.58 -0.80 -0.54
CA TYR A 83 11.76 -0.82 0.34
C TYR A 83 13.06 -0.62 -0.44
N ARG A 84 13.23 -1.32 -1.57
CA ARG A 84 14.41 -1.17 -2.43
C ARG A 84 14.54 0.25 -2.99
N ARG A 85 13.43 0.89 -3.38
CA ARG A 85 13.42 2.29 -3.84
C ARG A 85 13.91 3.25 -2.76
N TYR A 86 13.39 3.14 -1.53
CA TYR A 86 13.84 3.98 -0.41
C TYR A 86 15.25 3.65 0.08
N LYS A 87 15.73 2.41 -0.11
CA LYS A 87 17.10 2.02 0.24
C LYS A 87 18.14 2.55 -0.76
N ALA A 88 17.77 2.65 -2.03
CA ALA A 88 18.68 3.01 -3.12
C ALA A 88 18.87 4.53 -3.30
N VAL A 89 18.26 5.36 -2.47
CA VAL A 89 18.39 6.81 -2.55
C VAL A 89 19.82 7.22 -2.19
N ASN A 90 20.48 7.94 -3.09
CA ASN A 90 21.79 8.54 -2.86
C ASN A 90 21.66 10.06 -2.82
N TYR A 91 21.84 10.67 -1.65
CA TYR A 91 21.79 12.14 -1.50
C TYR A 91 23.08 12.85 -1.92
N PHE A 92 24.13 12.09 -2.25
CA PHE A 92 25.35 12.64 -2.85
C PHE A 92 25.24 12.83 -4.37
N ASP A 93 24.14 12.38 -4.98
CA ASP A 93 23.87 12.64 -6.39
C ASP A 93 23.57 14.13 -6.64
N PRO A 94 23.69 14.62 -7.90
CA PRO A 94 23.33 15.99 -8.25
C PRO A 94 21.90 16.34 -7.80
N VAL A 95 21.71 17.55 -7.25
CA VAL A 95 20.42 18.01 -6.67
C VAL A 95 19.25 17.77 -7.61
N LYS A 96 19.42 18.05 -8.91
CA LYS A 96 18.41 17.79 -9.95
C LYS A 96 17.94 16.32 -9.95
N LYS A 97 18.86 15.36 -9.85
CA LYS A 97 18.54 13.92 -9.85
C LYS A 97 17.82 13.51 -8.55
N VAL A 98 18.27 14.03 -7.41
CA VAL A 98 17.63 13.77 -6.10
C VAL A 98 16.18 14.27 -6.09
N LEU A 99 15.94 15.45 -6.65
CA LEU A 99 14.60 16.03 -6.76
C LEU A 99 13.70 15.26 -7.75
N GLN A 100 14.21 14.85 -8.91
CA GLN A 100 13.47 14.02 -9.88
C GLN A 100 13.05 12.68 -9.25
N ASP A 101 13.95 12.04 -8.51
CA ASP A 101 13.62 10.80 -7.83
C ASP A 101 12.64 11.03 -6.66
N ALA A 102 12.75 12.15 -5.94
CA ALA A 102 11.80 12.53 -4.89
C ALA A 102 10.39 12.75 -5.46
N GLU A 103 10.25 13.49 -6.56
CA GLU A 103 8.97 13.71 -7.24
C GLU A 103 8.29 12.37 -7.58
N ARG A 104 9.07 11.44 -8.14
CA ARG A 104 8.57 10.11 -8.52
C ARG A 104 8.19 9.25 -7.30
N ARG A 105 8.94 9.33 -6.19
CA ARG A 105 8.67 8.56 -4.96
C ARG A 105 7.41 9.04 -4.24
N TYR A 106 7.20 10.35 -4.18
CA TYR A 106 6.11 10.98 -3.42
C TYR A 106 4.84 11.24 -4.24
N SER A 107 4.85 10.96 -5.54
CA SER A 107 3.65 10.97 -6.37
C SER A 107 2.58 10.02 -5.83
N PHE A 108 1.32 10.46 -5.89
CA PHE A 108 0.17 9.67 -5.44
C PHE A 108 -0.04 8.42 -6.30
N TRP A 109 0.08 8.57 -7.62
CA TRP A 109 -0.14 7.48 -8.58
C TRP A 109 1.19 6.84 -8.96
N GLN A 110 1.42 5.65 -8.42
CA GLN A 110 2.57 4.83 -8.80
C GLN A 110 2.14 3.73 -9.77
N LYS A 111 2.99 3.43 -10.77
CA LYS A 111 2.73 2.39 -11.78
C LYS A 111 2.39 1.00 -11.20
N ASN A 112 2.79 0.74 -9.96
CA ASN A 112 2.57 -0.53 -9.29
C ASN A 112 1.19 -0.66 -8.62
N ILE A 113 0.33 0.36 -8.70
CA ILE A 113 -1.00 0.34 -8.08
C ILE A 113 -1.91 -0.73 -8.68
N LEU A 114 -1.71 -1.12 -9.94
CA LEU A 114 -2.43 -2.22 -10.58
C LEU A 114 -2.16 -3.56 -9.88
N LEU A 115 -0.91 -3.78 -9.45
CA LEU A 115 -0.53 -4.98 -8.71
C LEU A 115 -1.23 -5.03 -7.35
N VAL A 116 -1.30 -3.89 -6.67
CA VAL A 116 -2.05 -3.76 -5.40
C VAL A 116 -3.54 -4.01 -5.64
N GLY A 117 -4.13 -3.40 -6.67
CA GLY A 117 -5.53 -3.62 -7.03
C GLY A 117 -5.84 -5.09 -7.32
N PHE A 118 -4.97 -5.79 -8.04
CA PHE A 118 -5.13 -7.22 -8.31
C PHE A 118 -5.03 -8.06 -7.02
N ALA A 119 -4.10 -7.75 -6.12
CA ALA A 119 -4.00 -8.43 -4.82
C ALA A 119 -5.25 -8.20 -3.96
N VAL A 120 -5.81 -7.00 -3.99
CA VAL A 120 -7.07 -6.65 -3.30
C VAL A 120 -8.21 -7.52 -3.87
N LEU A 121 -8.39 -7.58 -5.19
CA LEU A 121 -9.42 -8.42 -5.81
C LEU A 121 -9.29 -9.91 -5.46
N LEU A 122 -8.06 -10.43 -5.34
CA LEU A 122 -7.85 -11.81 -4.89
C LEU A 122 -8.31 -12.04 -3.44
N ILE A 123 -8.07 -11.08 -2.54
CA ILE A 123 -8.56 -11.14 -1.16
C ILE A 123 -10.09 -11.11 -1.13
N ASP A 124 -10.73 -10.29 -1.98
CA ASP A 124 -12.18 -10.23 -2.10
C ASP A 124 -12.77 -11.58 -2.53
N ALA A 125 -12.26 -12.12 -3.64
CA ALA A 125 -12.68 -13.43 -4.15
C ALA A 125 -12.47 -14.54 -3.11
N ALA A 126 -11.32 -14.55 -2.43
CA ALA A 126 -11.05 -15.51 -1.35
C ALA A 126 -12.05 -15.38 -0.19
N SER A 127 -12.37 -14.16 0.21
CA SER A 127 -13.31 -13.89 1.30
C SER A 127 -14.72 -14.33 0.96
N LEU A 128 -15.17 -14.11 -0.28
CA LEU A 128 -16.46 -14.62 -0.76
C LEU A 128 -16.51 -16.15 -0.72
N LEU A 129 -15.44 -16.83 -1.15
CA LEU A 129 -15.37 -18.29 -1.13
C LEU A 129 -15.44 -18.87 0.29
N VAL A 130 -14.66 -18.32 1.24
CA VAL A 130 -14.65 -18.80 2.64
C VAL A 130 -15.97 -18.53 3.36
N LEU A 131 -16.61 -17.39 3.07
CA LEU A 131 -17.85 -17.00 3.75
C LEU A 131 -19.09 -17.65 3.13
N TYR A 132 -19.00 -18.15 1.90
CA TYR A 132 -20.15 -18.71 1.18
C TYR A 132 -20.83 -19.84 1.97
N ASP A 133 -20.07 -20.86 2.36
CA ASP A 133 -20.61 -22.04 3.04
C ASP A 133 -21.20 -21.69 4.43
N ARG A 134 -20.74 -20.60 5.06
CA ARG A 134 -21.21 -20.16 6.38
C ARG A 134 -22.54 -19.39 6.36
N PHE A 135 -22.87 -18.73 5.25
CA PHE A 135 -23.98 -17.77 5.20
C PHE A 135 -25.08 -18.15 4.20
N ILE A 136 -24.81 -19.02 3.23
CA ILE A 136 -25.79 -19.39 2.21
C ILE A 136 -26.99 -20.17 2.76
N GLU A 137 -26.81 -20.87 3.90
CA GLU A 137 -27.92 -21.55 4.58
C GLU A 137 -28.96 -20.58 5.15
N ARG A 138 -28.55 -19.36 5.48
CA ARG A 138 -29.41 -18.35 6.12
C ARG A 138 -29.91 -17.30 5.14
N TRP A 139 -29.10 -16.93 4.16
CA TRP A 139 -29.35 -15.79 3.26
C TRP A 139 -29.37 -16.24 1.79
N THR A 140 -30.16 -15.52 0.98
CA THR A 140 -30.07 -15.69 -0.48
C THR A 140 -28.71 -15.24 -1.00
N PHE A 141 -28.28 -15.78 -2.14
CA PHE A 141 -26.99 -15.42 -2.76
C PHE A 141 -26.81 -13.89 -2.90
N TRP A 142 -27.84 -13.17 -3.34
CA TRP A 142 -27.76 -11.72 -3.53
C TRP A 142 -27.63 -10.94 -2.22
N GLN A 143 -28.31 -11.37 -1.16
CA GLN A 143 -28.19 -10.75 0.18
C GLN A 143 -26.80 -10.98 0.76
N PHE A 144 -26.29 -12.22 0.66
CA PHE A 144 -24.93 -12.58 1.06
C PHE A 144 -23.89 -11.76 0.29
N PHE A 145 -23.93 -11.81 -1.05
CA PHE A 145 -22.98 -11.11 -1.90
C PHE A 145 -22.96 -9.61 -1.62
N THR A 146 -24.14 -8.98 -1.54
CA THR A 146 -24.25 -7.55 -1.26
C THR A 146 -23.75 -7.20 0.14
N GLY A 147 -24.04 -8.04 1.13
CA GLY A 147 -23.57 -7.84 2.51
C GLY A 147 -22.03 -7.89 2.62
N VAL A 148 -21.41 -8.92 2.04
CA VAL A 148 -19.95 -9.06 2.02
C VAL A 148 -19.31 -7.90 1.24
N GLN A 149 -19.85 -7.56 0.07
CA GLN A 149 -19.31 -6.47 -0.74
C GLN A 149 -19.46 -5.10 -0.08
N LEU A 150 -20.57 -4.84 0.61
CA LEU A 150 -20.75 -3.60 1.36
C LEU A 150 -19.65 -3.45 2.42
N VAL A 151 -19.41 -4.49 3.22
CA VAL A 151 -18.36 -4.50 4.25
C VAL A 151 -16.98 -4.32 3.61
N TYR A 152 -16.73 -5.03 2.51
CA TYR A 152 -15.46 -4.99 1.81
C TYR A 152 -15.15 -3.60 1.21
N VAL A 153 -16.10 -3.00 0.50
CA VAL A 153 -15.99 -1.66 -0.07
C VAL A 153 -15.82 -0.61 1.03
N LEU A 154 -16.54 -0.73 2.15
CA LEU A 154 -16.34 0.16 3.31
C LEU A 154 -14.93 0.04 3.89
N ALA A 155 -14.41 -1.18 4.04
CA ALA A 155 -13.04 -1.41 4.53
C ALA A 155 -11.98 -0.80 3.60
N ILE A 156 -12.11 -1.00 2.28
CA ILE A 156 -11.24 -0.36 1.28
C ILE A 156 -11.39 1.16 1.33
N GLY A 157 -12.62 1.67 1.39
CA GLY A 157 -12.91 3.10 1.43
C GLY A 157 -12.25 3.79 2.63
N ILE A 158 -12.33 3.17 3.82
CA ILE A 158 -11.66 3.66 5.03
C ILE A 158 -10.14 3.63 4.84
N GLY A 159 -9.58 2.50 4.40
CA GLY A 159 -8.14 2.35 4.17
C GLY A 159 -7.60 3.37 3.16
N PHE A 160 -8.31 3.55 2.05
CA PHE A 160 -7.99 4.54 1.02
C PHE A 160 -8.07 5.97 1.56
N THR A 161 -9.12 6.30 2.33
CA THR A 161 -9.29 7.63 2.92
C THR A 161 -8.15 7.97 3.88
N ILE A 162 -7.77 7.05 4.77
CA ILE A 162 -6.64 7.22 5.68
C ILE A 162 -5.34 7.39 4.88
N GLY A 163 -5.12 6.55 3.86
CA GLY A 163 -3.96 6.64 2.97
C GLY A 163 -3.88 7.98 2.25
N TYR A 164 -5.01 8.47 1.73
CA TYR A 164 -5.11 9.74 1.03
C TYR A 164 -4.87 10.94 1.96
N ILE A 165 -5.46 10.94 3.16
CA ILE A 165 -5.22 11.99 4.16
C ILE A 165 -3.74 12.03 4.54
N LYS A 166 -3.13 10.87 4.80
CA LYS A 166 -1.71 10.76 5.13
C LYS A 166 -0.83 11.27 3.98
N TRP A 167 -1.14 10.89 2.74
CA TRP A 167 -0.43 11.40 1.57
C TRP A 167 -0.55 12.93 1.46
N ARG A 168 -1.77 13.48 1.61
CA ARG A 168 -2.03 14.92 1.54
C ARG A 168 -1.24 15.71 2.58
N ILE A 169 -1.09 15.18 3.80
CA ILE A 169 -0.40 15.88 4.89
C ILE A 169 1.12 15.70 4.79
N GLU A 170 1.62 14.48 4.56
CA GLU A 170 3.05 14.20 4.67
C GLU A 170 3.82 14.28 3.35
N SER A 171 3.22 13.75 2.27
CA SER A 171 3.91 13.49 0.98
C SER A 171 3.65 14.56 -0.06
N ARG A 172 2.42 15.08 -0.14
CA ARG A 172 2.04 16.16 -1.05
C ARG A 172 2.89 17.43 -0.91
N PRO A 173 3.19 17.96 0.30
CA PRO A 173 4.03 19.16 0.39
C PRO A 173 5.43 18.93 -0.18
N ILE A 174 6.04 17.76 0.09
CA ILE A 174 7.35 17.40 -0.47
C ILE A 174 7.30 17.28 -1.97
N TRP A 175 6.28 16.61 -2.49
CA TRP A 175 6.10 16.44 -3.93
C TRP A 175 5.97 17.80 -4.63
N LEU A 176 5.19 18.74 -4.07
CA LEU A 176 5.05 20.09 -4.61
C LEU A 176 6.36 20.88 -4.55
N SER A 177 7.06 20.85 -3.41
CA SER A 177 8.35 21.54 -3.26
C SER A 177 9.40 21.00 -4.22
N ALA A 178 9.50 19.67 -4.34
CA ALA A 178 10.46 19.04 -5.25
C ALA A 178 10.15 19.40 -6.71
N LYS A 179 8.88 19.38 -7.10
CA LYS A 179 8.45 19.77 -8.44
C LYS A 179 8.77 21.24 -8.75
N LYS A 180 8.47 22.16 -7.83
CA LYS A 180 8.74 23.59 -8.02
C LYS A 180 10.24 23.88 -8.18
N LEU A 181 11.08 23.26 -7.33
CA LEU A 181 12.53 23.42 -7.41
C LEU A 181 13.14 22.80 -8.67
N LEU A 182 12.53 21.75 -9.22
CA LEU A 182 12.93 21.22 -10.53
C LEU A 182 12.63 22.20 -11.66
N GLU A 183 11.46 22.82 -11.64
CA GLU A 183 11.08 23.85 -12.61
C GLU A 183 12.05 25.04 -12.56
N GLU A 184 12.42 25.52 -11.36
CA GLU A 184 13.39 26.61 -11.15
C GLU A 184 14.83 26.27 -11.61
N LEU A 185 15.20 24.99 -11.67
CA LEU A 185 16.52 24.53 -12.14
C LEU A 185 16.56 24.25 -13.65
N GLU A 186 15.40 24.26 -14.31
CA GLU A 186 15.26 24.05 -15.76
C GLU A 186 15.06 25.37 -16.53
N GLU A 187 14.64 26.44 -15.85
CA GLU A 187 14.71 27.84 -16.31
C GLU A 187 16.14 28.41 -16.20
#